data_AF-A0A2N6SSW3-F1
#
_entry.id   AF-A0A2N6SSW3-F1
#
_cell.length_a   1.000
_cell.length_b   1.000
_cell.length_c   1.000
_cell.angle_alpha   90.00
_cell.angle_beta   90.00
_cell.angle_gamma   90.00
#
_symmetry.space_group_name_H-M   'P 1'
#
loop_
_entity.id
_entity.type
_entity.pdbx_description
1 polymer ?
#
loop_
_entity_poly.entity_id
_entity_poly.type
_entity_poly.pdbx_seq_one_letter_code
_entity_poly.pdbx_strand_id
1 'polypeptide(L)' 'MKAKYIRENWGISLTKNKIYEAFGYEGEFIRIIDDTDEDYLYDPDDFEIIEDDDIQKRTEF' A
#
# COMPACT_ATOMS: atom_id res chain seq x y z
N MET A 1 1.48 3.21 -7.27
CA MET A 1 1.40 3.91 -5.98
C MET A 1 2.47 3.36 -5.04
N LYS A 2 2.85 4.09 -3.98
CA LYS A 2 3.71 3.57 -2.91
C LYS A 2 3.07 3.79 -1.54
N ALA A 3 3.11 2.76 -0.73
CA ALA A 3 2.49 2.73 0.59
C ALA A 3 3.47 2.20 1.64
N LYS A 4 3.56 2.88 2.78
CA LYS A 4 4.45 2.50 3.88
C LYS A 4 3.64 1.81 4.98
N TYR A 5 4.02 0.59 5.35
CA TYR A 5 3.33 -0.13 6.43
C TYR A 5 3.70 0.46 7.80
N ILE A 6 2.69 0.86 8.59
CA ILE A 6 2.90 1.59 9.87
C ILE A 6 2.63 0.76 11.12
N ARG A 7 1.96 -0.38 10.99
CA ARG A 7 1.65 -1.27 12.13
C ARG A 7 2.84 -2.12 12.53
N GLU A 8 2.75 -2.71 13.72
CA GLU A 8 3.73 -3.71 14.17
C GLU A 8 3.59 -5.01 13.37
N ASN A 9 4.68 -5.78 13.24
CA ASN A 9 4.60 -7.07 12.57
C ASN A 9 3.86 -8.06 13.49
N TRP A 10 2.65 -8.46 13.11
CA TRP A 10 1.81 -9.42 13.83
C TRP A 10 1.74 -10.78 13.10
N GLY A 11 2.86 -11.23 12.52
CA GLY A 11 2.90 -12.51 11.81
C GLY A 11 2.30 -12.45 10.40
N ILE A 12 2.26 -11.27 9.80
CA ILE A 12 1.96 -11.07 8.38
C ILE A 12 3.26 -10.76 7.62
N SER A 13 3.22 -10.94 6.31
CA SER A 13 4.32 -10.67 5.37
C SER A 13 4.57 -9.18 5.12
N LEU A 14 4.40 -8.34 6.15
CA LEU A 14 4.67 -6.90 6.11
C LEU A 14 5.61 -6.47 7.25
N THR A 15 6.65 -5.76 6.88
CA THR A 15 7.68 -5.21 7.75
C THR A 15 7.38 -3.75 8.07
N LYS A 16 7.30 -3.44 9.37
CA LYS A 16 7.05 -2.07 9.86
C LYS A 16 8.05 -1.07 9.28
N ASN A 17 7.55 0.08 8.85
CA ASN A 17 8.28 1.16 8.18
C ASN A 17 8.87 0.83 6.80
N LYS A 18 8.62 -0.36 6.23
CA LYS A 18 8.98 -0.66 4.84
C LYS A 18 7.98 0.00 3.90
N ILE A 19 8.49 0.51 2.77
CA ILE A 19 7.69 1.05 1.66
C ILE A 19 7.48 -0.07 0.66
N TYR A 20 6.24 -0.26 0.27
CA TYR A 20 5.79 -1.27 -0.67
C TYR A 20 5.25 -0.66 -1.95
N GLU A 21 5.32 -1.44 -3.02
CA GLU A 21 4.65 -1.13 -4.26
C GLU A 21 3.16 -1.46 -4.12
N ALA A 22 2.32 -0.48 -4.46
CA ALA A 22 0.88 -0.56 -4.39
C ALA A 22 0.29 -0.39 -5.79
N PHE A 23 -0.56 -1.31 -6.21
CA PHE A 23 -1.30 -1.19 -7.47
C PHE A 23 -2.43 -0.17 -7.37
N GLY A 24 -2.96 0.02 -6.16
CA GLY A 24 -4.00 1.00 -5.84
C GLY A 24 -5.13 0.39 -5.03
N TYR A 25 -6.26 1.09 -5.00
CA TYR A 25 -7.44 0.65 -4.27
C TYR A 25 -8.29 -0.32 -5.10
N GLU A 26 -8.73 -1.40 -4.46
CA GLU A 26 -9.73 -2.32 -4.96
C GLU A 26 -10.89 -2.40 -3.96
N GLY A 27 -11.96 -1.65 -4.25
CA GLY A 27 -13.03 -1.45 -3.30
C GLY A 27 -12.54 -0.66 -2.08
N GLU A 28 -12.65 -1.26 -0.90
CA GLU A 28 -12.25 -0.67 0.39
C GLU A 28 -10.81 -1.05 0.79
N PHE A 29 -10.14 -1.89 0.01
CA PHE A 29 -8.80 -2.41 0.32
C PHE A 29 -7.73 -1.82 -0.60
N ILE A 30 -6.47 -1.86 -0.15
CA ILE A 30 -5.31 -1.53 -0.97
C ILE A 30 -4.59 -2.80 -1.41
N ARG A 31 -4.27 -2.93 -2.70
CA ARG A 31 -3.50 -4.06 -3.24
C ARG A 31 -2.00 -3.76 -3.20
N ILE A 32 -1.25 -4.56 -2.45
CA ILE A 32 0.17 -4.40 -2.16
C ILE A 32 0.95 -5.65 -2.56
N ILE A 33 2.14 -5.50 -3.14
CA ILE A 33 3.13 -6.58 -3.25
C ILE A 33 3.88 -6.66 -1.92
N ASP A 34 3.76 -7.77 -1.20
CA ASP A 34 4.26 -7.92 0.17
C ASP A 34 5.69 -8.50 0.24
N ASP A 35 6.18 -8.89 1.43
CA ASP A 35 7.51 -9.49 1.61
C ASP A 35 7.69 -10.88 0.96
N THR A 36 6.61 -11.48 0.43
CA THR A 36 6.61 -12.76 -0.31
C THR A 36 6.68 -12.59 -1.83
N ASP A 37 6.76 -11.35 -2.32
CA ASP A 37 6.68 -10.99 -3.75
C ASP A 37 5.34 -11.34 -4.42
N GLU A 38 4.29 -11.60 -3.63
CA GLU A 38 2.92 -11.84 -4.08
C GLU A 38 2.01 -10.62 -3.77
N ASP A 39 0.94 -10.46 -4.55
CA ASP A 39 -0.02 -9.37 -4.33
C ASP A 39 -1.20 -9.81 -3.44
N TYR A 40 -1.46 -9.02 -2.40
CA TYR A 40 -2.58 -9.22 -1.49
C TYR A 40 -3.33 -7.92 -1.22
N LEU A 41 -4.57 -8.06 -0.74
CA LEU A 41 -5.41 -6.95 -0.29
C LEU A 41 -5.23 -6.73 1.21
N TYR A 42 -4.93 -5.50 1.59
CA TYR A 42 -4.79 -5.09 2.98
C TYR A 42 -5.71 -3.93 3.32
N ASP A 43 -5.91 -3.72 4.62
CA ASP A 43 -6.60 -2.55 5.12
C ASP A 43 -5.74 -1.30 4.86
N PRO A 44 -6.27 -0.27 4.16
CA PRO A 44 -5.51 0.92 3.87
C PRO A 44 -5.15 1.73 5.12
N ASP A 45 -5.87 1.60 6.24
CA ASP A 45 -5.55 2.27 7.51
C ASP A 45 -4.25 1.73 8.15
N ASP A 46 -3.71 0.63 7.65
CA ASP A 46 -2.42 0.08 8.07
C ASP A 46 -1.24 0.69 7.31
N PHE A 47 -1.51 1.62 6.38
CA PHE A 47 -0.50 2.22 5.52
C PHE A 47 -0.55 3.75 5.51
N GLU A 48 0.63 4.34 5.34
CA GLU A 48 0.81 5.73 4.96
C GLU A 48 1.10 5.82 3.46
N ILE A 49 0.23 6.47 2.68
CA ILE A 49 0.42 6.62 1.23
C ILE A 49 1.50 7.68 0.97
N ILE A 50 2.60 7.27 0.33
CA ILE A 50 3.78 8.11 0.07
C ILE A 50 3.72 8.71 -1.34
N GLU A 51 3.31 7.91 -2.32
CA GLU A 51 3.15 8.36 -3.71
C GLU A 51 1.84 7.81 -4.26
N ASP A 52 0.93 8.72 -4.58
CA ASP A 52 -0.34 8.40 -5.21
C ASP A 52 -0.29 8.83 -6.69
N ASP A 53 -0.22 7.84 -7.58
CA ASP A 53 -0.17 8.05 -9.03
C ASP A 53 -1.55 8.48 -9.59
N ASP A 54 -2.63 8.19 -8.85
CA ASP A 54 -4.01 8.51 -9.24
C ASP A 54 -4.32 9.99 -8.96
N ILE A 55 -3.76 10.56 -7.88
CA ILE A 55 -3.82 11.99 -7.57
C ILE A 55 -3.13 12.82 -8.66
N GLN A 56 -1.99 12.37 -9.20
CA GLN A 56 -1.29 13.14 -10.23
C GLN A 56 -2.12 13.29 -11.51
N LYS A 57 -2.89 12.26 -11.90
CA LYS A 57 -3.77 12.31 -13.08
C LYS A 57 -5.01 13.20 -12.91
N ARG A 58 -5.44 13.47 -11.66
CA ARG A 58 -6.61 14.33 -11.38
C ARG A 58 -6.28 15.81 -11.34
N THR A 59 -5.01 16.19 -11.18
CA THR A 59 -4.56 17.60 -11.13
C THR A 59 -4.16 18.18 -12.49
N GLU A 60 -4.22 17.42 -13.59
CA GLU A 60 -3.87 17.88 -14.95
C GLU A 60 -5.07 18.46 -15.75
N PHE A 61 -6.05 19.08 -15.11
CA PHE A 61 -7.20 19.74 -15.80
C PHE A 61 -7.26 21.25 -15.58
#